data_AF-A0A962AVH0-F1
#
_entry.id   AF-A0A962AVH0-F1
#
_cell.length_a   1.000
_cell.length_b   1.000
_cell.length_c   1.000
_cell.angle_alpha   90.00
_cell.angle_beta   90.00
_cell.angle_gamma   90.00
#
_symmetry.space_group_name_H-M   'P 1'
#
loop_
_entity.id
_entity.type
_entity.pdbx_description
1 polymer ?
#
loop_
_entity_poly.entity_id
_entity_poly.type
_entity_poly.pdbx_seq_one_letter_code
_entity_poly.pdbx_strand_id
1 'polypeptide(L)' 'DPKRLRPSDVPVAVGSAKRLEQATGWKPTIGVDAIVEALLAHWRAVGASARA' A
#
# COMPACT_ATOMS: atom_id res chain seq x y z
N ASP A 1 0.65 11.72 -12.84
CA ASP A 1 1.06 12.10 -14.20
C ASP A 1 0.77 10.93 -15.14
N PRO A 2 -0.24 11.05 -16.02
CA PRO A 2 -0.59 10.01 -17.00
C PRO A 2 0.58 9.63 -17.91
N LYS A 3 1.55 10.52 -18.13
CA LYS A 3 2.77 10.22 -18.92
C LYS A 3 3.69 9.20 -18.26
N ARG A 4 3.46 8.88 -16.98
CA ARG A 4 4.21 7.86 -16.23
C ARG A 4 3.57 6.48 -16.27
N LEU A 5 2.38 6.34 -16.88
CA LEU A 5 1.72 5.05 -17.07
C LEU A 5 2.31 4.35 -18.29
N ARG A 6 2.64 3.07 -18.14
CA ARG A 6 3.05 2.21 -19.25
C ARG A 6 1.82 1.78 -20.05
N PRO A 7 1.98 1.42 -21.35
CA PRO A 7 0.87 0.93 -22.16
C PRO A 7 0.14 -0.30 -21.59
N SER A 8 0.82 -1.10 -20.76
CA SER A 8 0.25 -2.29 -20.10
C SER A 8 -0.34 -2.01 -18.72
N ASP A 9 -0.23 -0.80 -18.18
CA ASP A 9 -0.76 -0.49 -16.86
C ASP A 9 -2.28 -0.34 -16.89
N VAL A 10 -2.95 -0.88 -15.87
CA VAL A 10 -4.39 -0.68 -15.67
C VAL A 10 -4.61 0.73 -15.11
N PRO A 11 -5.39 1.61 -15.78
CA PRO A 11 -5.52 3.01 -15.36
C PRO A 11 -6.10 3.18 -13.95
N VAL A 12 -7.06 2.34 -13.56
CA VAL A 12 -7.68 2.33 -12.24
C VAL A 12 -8.01 0.89 -11.84
N ALA A 13 -7.50 0.45 -10.70
CA ALA A 13 -7.84 -0.83 -10.08
C ALA A 13 -8.25 -0.60 -8.63
N VAL A 14 -9.55 -0.73 -8.33
CA VAL A 14 -10.10 -0.48 -6.99
C VAL A 14 -11.03 -1.62 -6.60
N GLY A 15 -10.74 -2.25 -5.46
CA GLY A 15 -11.61 -3.26 -4.84
C GLY A 15 -12.57 -2.64 -3.84
N SER A 16 -13.75 -3.26 -3.65
CA SER A 16 -14.69 -2.88 -2.58
C SER A 16 -14.63 -3.90 -1.45
N ALA A 17 -14.34 -3.43 -0.23
CA ALA A 17 -14.37 -4.25 0.98
C ALA A 17 -15.78 -4.40 1.60
N LYS A 18 -16.84 -3.86 0.95
CA LYS A 18 -18.19 -3.77 1.53
C LYS A 18 -18.75 -5.11 1.99
N ARG A 19 -18.53 -6.19 1.22
CA ARG A 19 -19.00 -7.53 1.59
C ARG A 19 -18.33 -8.04 2.86
N LEU A 20 -17.03 -7.81 3.00
CA LEU A 20 -16.26 -8.21 4.18
C LEU A 20 -16.70 -7.41 5.41
N GLU A 21 -16.86 -6.08 5.26
CA GLU A 21 -17.36 -5.20 6.32
C GLU A 21 -18.75 -5.62 6.80
N GLN A 22 -19.68 -5.92 5.89
CA GLN A 22 -21.03 -6.35 6.24
C GLN A 22 -21.06 -7.70 6.97
N ALA A 23 -20.22 -8.64 6.55
CA ALA A 23 -20.21 -9.99 7.12
C ALA A 23 -19.52 -10.07 8.48
N THR A 24 -18.57 -9.18 8.77
CA THR A 24 -17.65 -9.34 9.90
C THR A 24 -17.48 -8.09 10.76
N GLY A 25 -17.97 -6.93 10.31
CA GLY A 25 -17.64 -5.63 10.90
C GLY A 25 -16.19 -5.19 10.64
N TRP A 26 -15.39 -5.99 9.93
CA TRP A 26 -13.99 -5.66 9.64
C TRP A 26 -13.88 -4.38 8.81
N LYS A 27 -12.94 -3.51 9.20
CA LYS A 27 -12.57 -2.30 8.47
C LYS A 27 -11.05 -2.12 8.53
N PRO A 28 -10.43 -1.53 7.49
CA PRO A 28 -9.03 -1.16 7.56
C PRO A 28 -8.82 -0.11 8.65
N THR A 29 -7.87 -0.36 9.54
CA THR A 29 -7.51 0.53 10.65
C THR A 29 -6.20 1.28 10.41
N ILE A 30 -5.44 0.88 9.39
CA ILE A 30 -4.16 1.48 9.03
C ILE A 30 -4.37 2.35 7.80
N GLY A 31 -4.10 3.65 7.94
CA GLY A 31 -4.16 4.62 6.84
C GLY A 31 -2.94 4.56 5.92
N VAL A 32 -3.05 5.17 4.74
CA VAL A 32 -1.98 5.16 3.71
C VAL A 32 -0.68 5.76 4.24
N ASP A 33 -0.74 6.86 4.99
CA ASP A 33 0.46 7.51 5.53
C ASP A 33 1.24 6.58 6.47
N ALA A 34 0.53 5.88 7.36
CA ALA A 34 1.13 4.93 8.28
C ALA A 34 1.73 3.71 7.54
N ILE A 35 1.09 3.25 6.46
CA ILE A 35 1.64 2.19 5.61
C ILE A 35 2.97 2.65 4.99
N VAL A 36 3.01 3.86 4.41
CA VAL A 36 4.21 4.39 3.75
C VAL A 36 5.33 4.61 4.76
N GLU A 37 5.02 5.15 5.95
CA GLU A 37 5.99 5.34 7.02
C GLU A 37 6.61 4.00 7.47
N ALA A 38 5.78 3.01 7.77
CA ALA A 38 6.23 1.68 8.20
C ALA A 38 7.09 0.99 7.13
N LEU A 39 6.68 1.10 5.86
CA LEU A 39 7.43 0.55 4.72
C LEU A 39 8.81 1.20 4.60
N LEU A 40 8.89 2.52 4.67
CA LEU A 40 10.15 3.25 4.57
C LEU A 40 11.05 2.97 5.78
N ALA A 41 10.48 2.90 6.98
CA ALA A 41 11.23 2.56 8.20
C ALA A 41 11.87 1.18 8.08
N HIS A 42 11.12 0.19 7.62
CA HIS A 42 11.64 -1.17 7.38
C HIS A 42 12.84 -1.18 6.44
N TRP A 43 12.71 -0.57 5.25
CA TRP A 43 13.78 -0.60 4.25
C TRP A 43 15.01 0.20 4.66
N ARG A 44 14.85 1.29 5.42
CA ARG A 44 15.98 2.03 6.00
C ARG A 44 16.74 1.18 7.00
N ALA A 45 16.04 0.43 7.84
CA ALA A 45 16.68 -0.48 8.80
C ALA A 45 17.43 -1.61 8.09
N VAL A 46 16.78 -2.30 7.14
CA VAL A 46 17.40 -3.41 6.40
C VAL A 46 18.57 -2.94 5.52
N GLY A 47 18.41 -1.81 4.82
CA GLY A 47 19.46 -1.24 3.97
C GLY A 47 20.62 -0.58 4.72
N ALA A 48 20.45 -0.32 6.03
CA ALA A 48 21.55 0.06 6.92
C ALA A 48 22.32 -1.18 7.39
N SER A 49 21.62 -2.26 7.74
CA SER A 49 22.25 -3.54 8.13
C SER A 49 23.02 -4.22 6.99
N ALA A 50 22.62 -4.03 5.73
CA ALA A 50 23.33 -4.58 4.58
C ALA A 50 24.63 -3.82 4.22
N ARG A 51 24.91 -2.68 4.87
CA ARG A 51 26.09 -1.84 4.63
C ARG A 51 27.10 -1.85 5.78
N ALA A 52 26.89 -2.69 6.79
CA ALA A 52 27.76 -2.85 7.97
C ALA A 52 28.60 -4.12 7.86
#